data_AF-A0A7R7AKZ2-F1
#
_entry.id   AF-A0A7R7AKZ2-F1
#
_cell.length_a   1.000
_cell.length_b   1.000
_cell.length_c   1.000
_cell.angle_alpha   90.00
_cell.angle_beta   90.00
_cell.angle_gamma   90.00
#
_symmetry.space_group_name_H-M   'P 1'
#
loop_
_entity.id
_entity.type
_entity.pdbx_description
1 polymer ?
#
loop_
_entity_poly.entity_id
_entity_poly.type
_entity_poly.pdbx_seq_one_letter_code
_entity_poly.pdbx_strand_id
1 'polypeptide(L)'
;MIDEVVVEHYDALTQEHQLSSRIGQALEDKLNGERFLGAGLSIITQDMPDKGIGALEKKIGTDMFIGVSVEGQFDKGFLVQSKWLHNVDPKLPQQCQRMLDITAASFVWFYGARGVRIQRAEKVIEGLMHTRHQERTWSENPAKLMGDVLACRRGDHSLGIPAGPNRRARLTSMLKQMAAGTAVSIAVKPWGEDIRDM
;
A
#
# COMPACT_ATOMS: atom_id res chain seq x y z
N MET A 1 -18.36 3.40 2.29
CA MET A 1 -17.54 3.78 1.10
C MET A 1 -16.62 2.66 0.63
N ILE A 2 -15.45 2.42 1.24
CA ILE A 2 -14.49 1.42 0.70
C ILE A 2 -15.09 0.01 0.75
N ASP A 3 -15.74 -0.33 1.87
CA ASP A 3 -16.42 -1.62 2.01
C ASP A 3 -17.56 -1.80 0.99
N GLU A 4 -18.30 -0.74 0.65
CA GLU A 4 -19.37 -0.79 -0.38
C GLU A 4 -18.78 -1.14 -1.75
N VAL A 5 -17.70 -0.46 -2.16
CA VAL A 5 -17.02 -0.70 -3.46
C VAL A 5 -16.53 -2.15 -3.54
N VAL A 6 -16.00 -2.70 -2.45
CA VAL A 6 -15.53 -4.09 -2.43
C VAL A 6 -16.67 -5.10 -2.44
N VAL A 7 -17.73 -4.86 -1.67
CA VAL A 7 -18.89 -5.76 -1.62
C VAL A 7 -19.58 -5.82 -2.98
N GLU A 8 -19.73 -4.67 -3.67
CA GLU A 8 -20.33 -4.61 -5.02
C GLU A 8 -19.53 -5.41 -6.05
N HIS A 9 -18.21 -5.48 -5.91
CA HIS A 9 -17.33 -6.13 -6.87
C HIS A 9 -16.86 -7.53 -6.47
N TYR A 10 -17.26 -8.05 -5.31
CA TYR A 10 -16.78 -9.33 -4.80
C TYR A 10 -17.16 -10.52 -5.71
N ASP A 11 -18.41 -10.54 -6.19
CA ASP A 11 -18.90 -11.60 -7.10
C ASP A 11 -18.81 -11.20 -8.58
N ALA A 12 -18.29 -10.00 -8.87
CA ALA A 12 -18.08 -9.53 -10.23
C ALA A 12 -16.75 -10.08 -10.79
N LEU A 13 -16.62 -10.14 -12.13
CA LEU A 13 -15.37 -10.48 -12.83
C LEU A 13 -14.32 -9.35 -12.75
N THR A 14 -14.14 -8.75 -11.58
CA THR A 14 -13.22 -7.64 -11.34
C THR A 14 -11.87 -8.18 -10.86
N GLN A 15 -10.78 -7.70 -11.45
CA GLN A 15 -9.44 -8.07 -10.99
C GLN A 15 -8.98 -7.20 -9.81
N GLU A 16 -8.07 -7.71 -8.97
CA GLU A 16 -7.58 -7.02 -7.76
C GLU A 16 -7.11 -5.59 -8.06
N HIS A 17 -6.28 -5.41 -9.08
CA HIS A 17 -5.74 -4.09 -9.45
C HIS A 17 -6.84 -3.11 -9.89
N GLN A 18 -7.88 -3.58 -10.57
CA GLN A 18 -9.00 -2.74 -10.99
C GLN A 18 -9.81 -2.26 -9.78
N LEU A 19 -10.00 -3.15 -8.80
CA LEU A 19 -10.67 -2.81 -7.55
C LEU A 19 -9.85 -1.81 -6.72
N SER A 20 -8.54 -2.02 -6.59
CA SER A 20 -7.64 -1.08 -5.91
C SER A 20 -7.66 0.31 -6.54
N SER A 21 -7.65 0.39 -7.87
CA SER A 21 -7.77 1.67 -8.60
C SER A 21 -9.09 2.38 -8.30
N ARG A 22 -10.23 1.67 -8.30
CA ARG A 22 -11.55 2.24 -7.95
C ARG A 22 -11.60 2.74 -6.51
N ILE A 23 -11.00 1.99 -5.57
CA ILE A 23 -10.93 2.42 -4.18
C ILE A 23 -10.06 3.68 -4.03
N GLY A 24 -8.93 3.73 -4.73
CA GLY A 24 -8.05 4.90 -4.76
C GLY A 24 -8.79 6.14 -5.26
N GLN A 25 -9.53 6.02 -6.37
CA GLN A 25 -10.37 7.10 -6.88
C GLN A 25 -11.44 7.54 -5.88
N ALA A 26 -12.16 6.58 -5.26
CA ALA A 26 -13.19 6.90 -4.27
C ALA A 26 -12.63 7.63 -3.03
N LEU A 27 -11.40 7.29 -2.62
CA LEU A 27 -10.69 7.99 -1.55
C LEU A 27 -10.37 9.43 -1.93
N GLU A 28 -9.85 9.66 -3.14
CA GLU A 28 -9.57 11.01 -3.62
C GLU A 28 -10.85 11.84 -3.73
N ASP A 29 -11.89 11.31 -4.37
CA ASP A 29 -13.14 12.03 -4.62
C ASP A 29 -13.84 12.45 -3.32
N LYS A 30 -13.79 11.62 -2.28
CA LYS A 30 -14.51 11.89 -1.02
C LYS A 30 -13.71 12.68 0.02
N LEU A 31 -12.38 12.68 -0.05
CA LEU A 31 -11.55 13.25 1.02
C LEU A 31 -10.65 14.39 0.55
N ASN A 32 -10.38 14.50 -0.74
CA ASN A 32 -9.54 15.58 -1.25
C ASN A 32 -10.33 16.90 -1.27
N GLY A 33 -9.81 17.94 -0.62
CA GLY A 33 -10.49 19.23 -0.47
C GLY A 33 -11.39 19.33 0.76
N GLU A 34 -11.59 18.24 1.49
CA GLU A 34 -12.29 18.25 2.78
C GLU A 34 -11.49 18.99 3.86
N ARG A 35 -12.13 19.26 4.99
CA ARG A 35 -11.46 19.86 6.15
C ARG A 35 -11.32 18.87 7.30
N PHE A 36 -10.14 18.82 7.89
CA PHE A 36 -9.85 18.07 9.11
C PHE A 36 -9.38 19.03 10.20
N LEU A 37 -10.14 19.13 11.30
CA LEU A 37 -9.88 20.09 12.39
C LEU A 37 -9.67 21.54 11.90
N GLY A 38 -10.39 21.93 10.85
CA GLY A 38 -10.27 23.25 10.23
C GLY A 38 -9.12 23.41 9.22
N ALA A 39 -8.19 22.46 9.10
CA ALA A 39 -7.13 22.46 8.08
C ALA A 39 -7.58 21.76 6.80
N GLY A 40 -7.05 22.17 5.64
CA GLY A 40 -7.31 21.48 4.37
C GLY A 40 -6.73 20.07 4.35
N LEU A 41 -7.54 19.08 3.95
CA LEU A 41 -7.14 17.69 3.74
C LEU A 41 -6.93 17.43 2.26
N SER A 42 -5.85 16.73 1.92
CA SER A 42 -5.58 16.33 0.55
C SER A 42 -5.05 14.90 0.45
N ILE A 43 -5.81 14.06 -0.24
CA ILE A 43 -5.48 12.68 -0.54
C ILE A 43 -4.99 12.56 -1.99
N ILE A 44 -3.97 11.74 -2.21
CA ILE A 44 -3.52 11.33 -3.54
C ILE A 44 -3.21 9.85 -3.52
N THR A 45 -3.67 9.13 -4.54
CA THR A 45 -3.46 7.69 -4.69
C THR A 45 -2.80 7.40 -6.03
N GLN A 46 -1.97 6.37 -6.10
CA GLN A 46 -1.34 5.95 -7.36
C GLN A 46 -1.24 4.44 -7.39
N ASP A 47 -1.89 3.83 -8.37
CA ASP A 47 -1.71 2.44 -8.74
C ASP A 47 -0.33 2.22 -9.35
N MET A 48 0.29 1.08 -9.03
CA MET A 48 1.59 0.71 -9.56
C MET A 48 1.43 -0.03 -10.88
N PRO A 49 2.13 0.40 -11.95
CA PRO A 49 2.13 -0.34 -13.19
C PRO A 49 2.78 -1.73 -13.01
N ASP A 50 2.06 -2.77 -13.46
CA ASP A 50 2.43 -4.19 -13.35
C ASP A 50 3.36 -4.66 -14.50
N LYS A 51 3.28 -3.97 -15.65
CA LYS A 51 3.93 -4.35 -16.92
C LYS A 51 4.61 -3.15 -17.61
N GLY A 52 5.59 -3.46 -18.46
CA GLY A 52 6.33 -2.50 -19.29
C GLY A 52 7.65 -2.01 -18.67
N ILE A 53 8.35 -1.13 -19.40
CA ILE A 53 9.66 -0.55 -19.02
C ILE A 53 9.59 0.18 -17.66
N GLY A 54 8.40 0.62 -17.26
CA GLY A 54 8.12 1.26 -15.99
C GLY A 54 7.48 0.37 -14.94
N ALA A 55 7.52 -0.97 -15.04
CA ALA A 55 6.89 -1.84 -14.03
C ALA A 55 7.47 -1.60 -12.62
N LEU A 56 6.67 -0.96 -11.76
CA LEU A 56 7.05 -0.58 -10.40
C LEU A 56 6.56 -1.62 -9.39
N GLU A 57 5.41 -2.25 -9.66
CA GLU A 57 4.77 -3.19 -8.72
C GLU A 57 5.73 -4.33 -8.34
N LYS A 58 6.41 -4.94 -9.32
CA LYS A 58 7.40 -6.00 -9.05
C LYS A 58 8.62 -5.51 -8.27
N LYS A 59 8.97 -4.24 -8.35
CA LYS A 59 10.16 -3.70 -7.67
C LYS A 59 9.82 -3.32 -6.23
N ILE A 60 8.70 -2.65 -6.03
CA ILE A 60 8.24 -2.11 -4.75
C ILE A 60 7.47 -3.16 -3.94
N GLY A 61 6.79 -4.11 -4.59
CA GLY A 61 5.96 -5.12 -3.96
C GLY A 61 4.60 -4.61 -3.48
N THR A 62 4.08 -3.54 -4.10
CA THR A 62 2.83 -2.88 -3.72
C THR A 62 1.95 -2.65 -4.95
N ASP A 63 0.63 -2.74 -4.77
CA ASP A 63 -0.33 -2.41 -5.84
C ASP A 63 -0.64 -0.92 -5.89
N MET A 64 -0.62 -0.24 -4.74
CA MET A 64 -1.02 1.15 -4.62
C MET A 64 -0.21 1.91 -3.57
N PHE A 65 0.05 3.19 -3.83
CA PHE A 65 0.51 4.19 -2.88
C PHE A 65 -0.64 5.10 -2.47
N ILE A 66 -0.70 5.48 -1.18
CA ILE A 66 -1.63 6.48 -0.68
C ILE A 66 -0.84 7.57 0.07
N GLY A 67 -1.00 8.81 -0.38
CA GLY A 67 -0.46 10.01 0.25
C GLY A 67 -1.56 10.84 0.91
N VAL A 68 -1.28 11.33 2.12
CA VAL A 68 -2.17 12.16 2.94
C VAL A 68 -1.43 13.42 3.33
N SER A 69 -2.03 14.56 3.06
CA SER A 69 -1.52 15.89 3.41
C SER A 69 -2.60 16.62 4.20
N VAL A 70 -2.22 17.16 5.37
CA VAL A 70 -3.05 18.05 6.17
C VAL A 70 -2.32 19.39 6.26
N GLU A 71 -2.96 20.43 5.72
CA GLU A 71 -2.40 21.77 5.59
C GLU A 71 -1.80 22.28 6.90
N GLY A 72 -0.51 22.65 6.85
CA GLY A 72 0.21 23.19 8.01
C GLY A 72 0.48 22.20 9.14
N GLN A 73 0.13 20.91 8.97
CA GLN A 73 0.33 19.89 10.00
C GLN A 73 1.31 18.80 9.57
N PHE A 74 0.98 18.04 8.51
CA PHE A 74 1.84 16.96 8.05
C PHE A 74 1.60 16.54 6.61
N ASP A 75 2.62 15.92 6.04
CA ASP A 75 2.54 15.13 4.82
C ASP A 75 3.09 13.74 5.10
N LYS A 76 2.32 12.71 4.76
CA LYS A 76 2.72 11.30 4.94
C LYS A 76 2.24 10.44 3.79
N GLY A 77 2.87 9.28 3.63
CA GLY A 77 2.40 8.24 2.72
C GLY A 77 2.46 6.85 3.34
N PHE A 78 1.85 5.90 2.67
CA PHE A 78 1.95 4.48 3.00
C PHE A 78 1.72 3.60 1.76
N LEU A 79 2.22 2.37 1.83
CA LEU A 79 2.13 1.37 0.77
C LEU A 79 0.99 0.38 1.05
N VAL A 80 0.30 -0.03 -0.02
CA VAL A 80 -0.81 -0.97 0.03
C VAL A 80 -0.62 -2.06 -1.02
N GLN A 81 -0.42 -3.30 -0.56
CA GLN A 81 -0.62 -4.49 -1.37
C GLN A 81 -2.04 -5.00 -1.17
N SER A 82 -2.69 -5.45 -2.23
CA SER A 82 -4.07 -5.94 -2.19
C SER A 82 -4.14 -7.41 -2.57
N LYS A 83 -5.04 -8.15 -1.92
CA LYS A 83 -5.35 -9.55 -2.23
C LYS A 83 -6.81 -9.87 -2.02
N TRP A 84 -7.38 -10.75 -2.83
CA TRP A 84 -8.64 -11.40 -2.48
C TRP A 84 -8.43 -12.30 -1.26
N LEU A 85 -9.31 -12.20 -0.28
CA LEU A 85 -9.26 -13.00 0.94
C LEU A 85 -9.29 -14.51 0.64
N HIS A 86 -9.96 -14.92 -0.43
CA HIS A 86 -10.09 -16.32 -0.84
C HIS A 86 -8.91 -16.82 -1.70
N ASN A 87 -8.01 -15.93 -2.15
CA ASN A 87 -6.91 -16.25 -3.05
C ASN A 87 -5.64 -15.50 -2.65
N VAL A 88 -5.00 -15.94 -1.57
CA VAL A 88 -3.77 -15.34 -1.08
C VAL A 88 -2.58 -15.92 -1.84
N ASP A 89 -1.85 -15.05 -2.55
CA ASP A 89 -0.66 -15.41 -3.32
C ASP A 89 0.45 -15.95 -2.39
N PRO A 90 1.04 -17.13 -2.67
CA PRO A 90 2.21 -17.65 -1.94
C PRO A 90 3.40 -16.68 -1.89
N LYS A 91 3.48 -15.72 -2.83
CA LYS A 91 4.54 -14.71 -2.89
C LYS A 91 4.28 -13.48 -2.03
N LEU A 92 3.11 -13.39 -1.38
CA LEU A 92 2.74 -12.24 -0.56
C LEU A 92 3.78 -11.90 0.53
N PRO A 93 4.41 -12.86 1.25
CA PRO A 93 5.46 -12.52 2.20
C PRO A 93 6.65 -11.80 1.55
N GLN A 94 7.06 -12.19 0.34
CA GLN A 94 8.17 -11.54 -0.36
C GLN A 94 7.78 -10.16 -0.93
N GLN A 95 6.50 -9.94 -1.23
CA GLN A 95 5.97 -8.61 -1.57
C GLN A 95 5.97 -7.72 -0.33
N CYS A 96 5.49 -8.24 0.81
CA CYS A 96 5.51 -7.54 2.09
C CYS A 96 6.93 -7.15 2.52
N GLN A 97 7.91 -8.04 2.34
CA GLN A 97 9.30 -7.72 2.66
C GLN A 97 9.80 -6.52 1.84
N ARG A 98 9.56 -6.51 0.51
CA ARG A 98 9.95 -5.40 -0.35
C ARG A 98 9.29 -4.07 0.05
N MET A 99 8.03 -4.09 0.47
CA MET A 99 7.37 -2.89 0.99
C MET A 99 8.03 -2.41 2.30
N LEU A 100 8.35 -3.35 3.21
CA LEU A 100 8.98 -3.03 4.50
C LEU A 100 10.43 -2.55 4.37
N ASP A 101 11.15 -2.99 3.35
CA ASP A 101 12.48 -2.49 3.02
C ASP A 101 12.44 -1.00 2.62
N ILE A 102 11.27 -0.49 2.21
CA ILE A 102 11.04 0.92 1.90
C ILE A 102 10.46 1.66 3.12
N THR A 103 9.41 1.12 3.73
CA THR A 103 8.75 1.76 4.88
C THR A 103 8.01 0.77 5.78
N ALA A 104 8.05 1.02 7.09
CA ALA A 104 7.19 0.33 8.05
C ALA A 104 5.70 0.68 7.87
N ALA A 105 5.37 1.78 7.18
CA ALA A 105 4.01 2.15 6.83
C ALA A 105 3.52 1.35 5.61
N SER A 106 3.49 0.03 5.76
CA SER A 106 3.14 -0.92 4.70
C SER A 106 2.02 -1.85 5.16
N PHE A 107 0.99 -1.96 4.33
CA PHE A 107 -0.25 -2.65 4.68
C PHE A 107 -0.68 -3.60 3.57
N VAL A 108 -1.38 -4.66 3.96
CA VAL A 108 -2.07 -5.56 3.04
C VAL A 108 -3.57 -5.40 3.23
N TRP A 109 -4.27 -5.11 2.15
CA TRP A 109 -5.71 -4.98 2.09
C TRP A 109 -6.31 -6.26 1.50
N PHE A 110 -7.15 -6.91 2.28
CA PHE A 110 -7.79 -8.15 1.87
C PHE A 110 -9.26 -7.91 1.56
N TYR A 111 -9.62 -8.21 0.32
CA TYR A 111 -10.95 -7.98 -0.23
C TYR A 111 -11.81 -9.22 0.00
N GLY A 112 -12.93 -9.04 0.70
CA GLY A 112 -13.85 -10.11 1.06
C GLY A 112 -15.31 -9.72 0.88
N ALA A 113 -16.21 -10.69 1.01
CA ALA A 113 -17.66 -10.49 0.89
C ALA A 113 -18.24 -9.51 1.92
N ARG A 114 -17.47 -9.16 2.96
CA ARG A 114 -17.84 -8.22 4.03
C ARG A 114 -16.98 -6.96 4.03
N GLY A 115 -16.46 -6.58 2.86
CA GLY A 115 -15.63 -5.40 2.67
C GLY A 115 -14.13 -5.69 2.78
N VAL A 116 -13.38 -4.69 3.24
CA VAL A 116 -11.92 -4.74 3.33
C VAL A 116 -11.47 -5.06 4.75
N ARG A 117 -10.44 -5.90 4.86
CA ARG A 117 -9.70 -6.12 6.11
C ARG A 117 -8.24 -5.76 5.91
N ILE A 118 -7.66 -5.10 6.90
CA ILE A 118 -6.31 -4.55 6.80
C ILE A 118 -5.40 -5.25 7.80
N GLN A 119 -4.21 -5.63 7.31
CA GLN A 119 -3.12 -6.12 8.13
C GLN A 119 -1.85 -5.33 7.84
N ARG A 120 -1.01 -5.15 8.86
CA ARG A 120 0.37 -4.67 8.67
C ARG A 120 1.22 -5.72 7.94
N ALA A 121 2.04 -5.28 7.00
CA ALA A 121 2.92 -6.16 6.23
C ALA A 121 3.83 -7.02 7.12
N GLU A 122 4.37 -6.44 8.20
CA GLU A 122 5.19 -7.15 9.21
C GLU A 122 4.48 -8.39 9.76
N LYS A 123 3.20 -8.25 10.11
CA LYS A 123 2.39 -9.35 10.67
C LYS A 123 2.06 -10.42 9.63
N VAL A 124 2.07 -10.08 8.35
CA VAL A 124 1.91 -11.06 7.27
C VAL A 124 3.16 -11.93 7.13
N ILE A 125 4.36 -11.35 7.29
CA ILE A 125 5.64 -12.07 7.23
C ILE A 125 5.82 -12.99 8.43
N GLU A 126 5.37 -12.59 9.62
CA GLU A 126 5.39 -13.41 10.85
C GLU A 126 4.53 -14.70 10.77
N GLY A 127 3.87 -14.99 9.63
CA GLY A 127 3.09 -16.21 9.44
C GLY A 127 1.73 -16.20 10.14
N LEU A 128 1.27 -15.05 10.64
CA LEU A 128 -0.04 -14.86 11.27
C LEU A 128 -1.21 -14.86 10.25
N MET A 129 -1.06 -15.58 9.13
CA MET A 129 -1.99 -15.60 7.99
C MET A 129 -2.25 -17.00 7.44
N HIS A 130 -1.81 -18.08 8.11
CA HIS A 130 -1.87 -19.42 7.51
C HIS A 130 -3.22 -20.17 7.56
N THR A 131 -4.34 -19.57 7.99
CA THR A 131 -5.62 -20.30 7.95
C THR A 131 -6.85 -19.43 7.68
N ARG A 132 -7.79 -19.97 6.87
CA ARG A 132 -9.17 -19.48 6.66
C ARG A 132 -9.93 -19.17 7.97
N HIS A 133 -9.47 -19.69 9.11
CA HIS A 133 -10.09 -19.53 10.43
C HIS A 133 -9.67 -18.27 11.19
N GLN A 134 -8.78 -17.45 10.62
CA GLN A 134 -8.23 -16.28 11.31
C GLN A 134 -8.97 -14.96 11.04
N GLU A 135 -10.22 -14.98 10.57
CA GLU A 135 -11.09 -13.78 10.52
C GLU A 135 -11.16 -13.00 11.86
N ARG A 136 -10.83 -13.65 12.99
CA ARG A 136 -10.81 -13.04 14.33
C ARG A 136 -9.51 -12.32 14.71
N THR A 137 -8.40 -12.52 13.98
CA THR A 137 -7.08 -11.90 14.28
C THR A 137 -6.75 -10.71 13.38
N TRP A 138 -7.68 -10.30 12.52
CA TRP A 138 -7.53 -9.12 11.66
C TRP A 138 -7.54 -7.84 12.47
N SER A 139 -6.53 -7.01 12.23
CA SER A 139 -6.25 -5.89 13.12
C SER A 139 -7.16 -4.66 12.91
N GLU A 140 -7.53 -4.35 11.66
CA GLU A 140 -8.06 -3.04 11.29
C GLU A 140 -8.97 -3.07 10.04
N ASN A 141 -9.80 -2.03 9.88
CA ASN A 141 -10.56 -1.73 8.67
C ASN A 141 -10.10 -0.37 8.08
N PRO A 142 -10.50 0.01 6.85
CA PRO A 142 -10.02 1.24 6.23
C PRO A 142 -10.33 2.52 7.01
N ALA A 143 -11.48 2.59 7.67
CA ALA A 143 -11.86 3.75 8.47
C ALA A 143 -10.93 3.94 9.68
N LYS A 144 -10.61 2.85 10.39
CA LYS A 144 -9.65 2.86 11.51
C LYS A 144 -8.26 3.25 11.03
N LEU A 145 -7.77 2.66 9.93
CA LEU A 145 -6.45 3.00 9.38
C LEU A 145 -6.39 4.50 9.03
N MET A 146 -7.39 5.02 8.32
CA MET A 146 -7.42 6.44 7.95
C MET A 146 -7.51 7.34 9.17
N GLY A 147 -8.33 6.99 10.17
CA GLY A 147 -8.41 7.70 11.43
C GLY A 147 -7.05 7.74 12.16
N ASP A 148 -6.31 6.65 12.19
CA ASP A 148 -4.98 6.60 12.80
C ASP A 148 -3.92 7.35 11.97
N VAL A 149 -4.05 7.41 10.63
CA VAL A 149 -3.21 8.26 9.79
C VAL A 149 -3.45 9.74 10.10
N LEU A 150 -4.72 10.15 10.17
CA LEU A 150 -5.14 11.52 10.51
C LEU A 150 -4.74 11.90 11.95
N ALA A 151 -4.81 10.97 12.89
CA ALA A 151 -4.36 11.15 14.27
C ALA A 151 -2.83 11.10 14.45
N CYS A 152 -2.08 11.07 13.35
CA CYS A 152 -0.63 10.97 13.32
C CYS A 152 0.00 9.75 14.01
N ARG A 153 -0.71 8.63 14.03
CA ARG A 153 -0.22 7.35 14.58
C ARG A 153 0.30 6.39 13.51
N ARG A 154 -0.08 6.63 12.24
CA ARG A 154 0.28 5.81 11.07
C ARG A 154 0.73 6.68 9.90
N GLY A 155 1.42 6.04 8.96
CA GLY A 155 2.02 6.68 7.79
C GLY A 155 3.47 7.10 8.03
N ASP A 156 4.17 7.35 6.94
CA ASP A 156 5.58 7.71 6.94
C ASP A 156 5.75 9.10 6.32
N HIS A 157 6.36 10.01 7.09
CA HIS A 157 6.62 11.38 6.67
C HIS A 157 7.64 11.48 5.54
N SER A 158 8.55 10.52 5.42
CA SER A 158 9.52 10.48 4.31
C SER A 158 8.86 10.24 2.96
N LEU A 159 7.63 9.71 2.95
CA LEU A 159 6.82 9.49 1.76
C LEU A 159 5.75 10.58 1.56
N GLY A 160 5.79 11.64 2.36
CA GLY A 160 4.86 12.75 2.27
C GLY A 160 5.01 13.53 0.97
N ILE A 161 3.88 13.79 0.30
CA ILE A 161 3.84 14.68 -0.86
C ILE A 161 2.92 15.86 -0.57
N PRO A 162 3.49 17.03 -0.27
CA PRO A 162 2.73 18.24 -0.02
C PRO A 162 1.73 18.54 -1.13
N ALA A 163 0.55 19.02 -0.74
CA ALA A 163 -0.40 19.61 -1.67
C ALA A 163 0.27 20.76 -2.46
N GLY A 164 -0.17 20.99 -3.70
CA GLY A 164 0.37 22.05 -4.55
C GLY A 164 0.58 21.63 -6.01
N PRO A 165 1.15 22.53 -6.84
CA PRO A 165 1.32 22.29 -8.26
C PRO A 165 2.21 21.09 -8.53
N ASN A 166 1.99 20.43 -9.68
CA ASN A 166 2.78 19.29 -10.15
C ASN A 166 2.85 18.11 -9.15
N ARG A 167 1.90 17.99 -8.23
CA ARG A 167 1.87 16.92 -7.20
C ARG A 167 1.99 15.51 -7.81
N ARG A 168 1.25 15.25 -8.90
CA ARG A 168 1.31 13.97 -9.65
C ARG A 168 2.70 13.68 -10.21
N ALA A 169 3.35 14.68 -10.81
CA ALA A 169 4.71 14.51 -11.34
C ALA A 169 5.74 14.23 -10.22
N ARG A 170 5.61 14.93 -9.09
CA ARG A 170 6.45 14.68 -7.90
C ARG A 170 6.25 13.26 -7.35
N LEU A 171 5.00 12.79 -7.27
CA LEU A 171 4.67 11.42 -6.91
C LEU A 171 5.33 10.41 -7.86
N THR A 172 5.18 10.59 -9.17
CA THR A 172 5.81 9.72 -10.16
C THR A 172 7.34 9.65 -9.99
N SER A 173 7.99 10.79 -9.74
CA SER A 173 9.44 10.82 -9.50
C SER A 173 9.83 10.09 -8.21
N MET A 174 9.08 10.30 -7.13
CA MET A 174 9.29 9.63 -5.84
C MET A 174 9.16 8.10 -5.98
N LEU A 175 8.11 7.62 -6.66
CA LEU A 175 7.91 6.18 -6.86
C LEU A 175 9.01 5.54 -7.73
N LYS A 176 9.50 6.25 -8.75
CA LYS A 176 10.65 5.80 -9.54
C LYS A 176 11.93 5.70 -8.69
N GLN A 177 12.15 6.65 -7.79
CA GLN A 177 13.30 6.62 -6.89
C GLN A 177 13.23 5.44 -5.91
N MET A 178 12.06 5.18 -5.32
CA MET A 178 11.84 4.00 -4.46
C MET A 178 12.19 2.71 -5.21
N ALA A 179 11.64 2.53 -6.41
CA ALA A 179 11.89 1.33 -7.21
C ALA A 179 13.36 1.16 -7.62
N ALA A 180 14.11 2.26 -7.79
CA ALA A 180 15.54 2.22 -8.07
C ALA A 180 16.35 1.81 -6.83
N GLY A 181 16.02 2.37 -5.65
CA GLY A 181 16.66 2.02 -4.38
C GLY A 181 16.52 0.53 -4.04
N THR A 182 15.32 -0.04 -4.23
CA THR A 182 15.11 -1.48 -4.03
C THR A 182 15.89 -2.33 -5.02
N ALA A 183 16.00 -1.92 -6.29
CA ALA A 183 16.77 -2.67 -7.28
C ALA A 183 18.27 -2.76 -6.94
N VAL A 184 18.84 -1.70 -6.37
CA VAL A 184 20.25 -1.69 -5.91
C VAL A 184 20.44 -2.60 -4.69
N SER A 185 19.48 -2.62 -3.75
CA SER A 185 19.54 -3.52 -2.58
C SER A 185 19.51 -5.01 -2.96
N ILE A 186 18.78 -5.39 -4.02
CA ILE A 186 18.69 -6.77 -4.50
C ILE A 186 19.97 -7.21 -5.24
N ALA A 187 20.76 -6.27 -5.76
CA ALA A 187 21.98 -6.57 -6.51
C ALA A 187 23.21 -6.83 -5.62
N VAL A 188 23.12 -6.60 -4.31
CA VAL A 188 24.21 -6.89 -3.37
C VAL A 188 24.05 -8.32 -2.84
N LYS A 189 24.53 -9.30 -3.62
CA LYS A 189 24.96 -10.59 -3.05
C LYS A 189 26.41 -10.47 -2.58
N PRO A 190 26.81 -11.02 -1.42
CA PRO A 190 28.22 -11.18 -1.12
C PRO A 190 28.82 -12.08 -2.20
N TRP A 191 29.83 -11.58 -2.89
CA TRP A 191 30.66 -12.39 -3.77
C TRP A 191 31.75 -13.00 -2.89
N GLY A 192 31.62 -14.28 -2.50
CA GLY A 192 32.65 -14.87 -1.63
C GLY A 192 32.43 -16.22 -0.94
N GLU A 193 31.36 -16.98 -1.14
CA GLU A 193 31.27 -18.36 -0.60
C GLU A 193 30.86 -19.32 -1.71
N ASP A 194 31.87 -19.89 -2.37
CA ASP A 194 31.93 -21.28 -2.86
C ASP A 194 33.08 -21.45 -3.86
N ILE A 195 34.32 -21.37 -3.35
CA ILE A 195 35.44 -22.16 -3.88
C ILE A 195 36.30 -22.56 -2.69
N ARG A 196 35.92 -23.64 -2.01
CA ARG A 196 36.83 -24.60 -1.37
C ARG A 196 36.04 -25.77 -0.81
N ASP A 197 36.51 -26.94 -1.22
CA ASP A 197 36.32 -28.27 -0.65
C ASP A 197 35.16 -29.14 -1.20
N MET A 198 35.61 -30.01 -2.12
CA MET A 198 35.09 -31.31 -2.60
C MET A 198 34.35 -31.34 -3.93
#